data_AF-A0A9P1G298-F1
#
_entry.id   AF-A0A9P1G298-F1
#
_cell.length_a   1.000
_cell.length_b   1.000
_cell.length_c   1.000
_cell.angle_alpha   90.00
_cell.angle_beta   90.00
_cell.angle_gamma   90.00
#
_symmetry.space_group_name_H-M   'P 1'
#
loop_
_entity.id
_entity.type
_entity.pdbx_description
1 polymer ?
#
loop_
_entity_poly.entity_id
_entity_poly.type
_entity_poly.pdbx_seq_one_letter_code
_entity_poly.pdbx_strand_id
1 'polypeptide(L)'
;MISATLPTAEAARAARLRVPHSFSREPKPSRGEHPGCGRSHGFAPQIARFAHFAVAGGVAQKALRRRCRRRNKSLKYFEGFPHTLDYGLYFFGPDGACQKYVAGQANPYCLEHRKTLIYVHGWEADRIEHSFRETFHWSSNEPRFGLDLDLAPPWLDRNWNVGIFYWDQFSDEPWLPDAEAKIWNAQGPRSMRYRVASGDFQASSVRGSASELLAAQLLSLPEGMELRLAGHSLGSPLVIAAAEEMLKRRPEAFGIRRIALLDPYWSRQMPLLNPQDYLPLKTTAEESLERAQKLADRQVLFEIYYSCPVLTQLPLLADDSPVQHLLSSQLAVMVCYDASFAELDLEAQHLLAPCLYLHSMRFAAGPVPSARSSTAQLRSSLGRCF
;
A
#
# COMPACT_ATOMS: atom_id res chain seq x y z
N MET A 1 41.33 0.05 -46.27
CA MET A 1 41.57 0.93 -47.44
C MET A 1 40.35 0.75 -48.32
N ILE A 2 39.37 1.65 -48.39
CA ILE A 2 39.35 3.01 -48.98
C ILE A 2 38.11 3.71 -48.34
N SER A 3 38.28 4.71 -47.47
CA SER A 3 37.87 6.14 -47.62
C SER A 3 36.75 6.40 -48.65
N ALA A 4 35.69 7.18 -48.43
CA ALA A 4 35.71 8.54 -47.90
C ALA A 4 34.29 9.14 -47.73
N THR A 5 34.19 10.06 -46.76
CA THR A 5 33.53 11.39 -46.76
C THR A 5 31.99 11.59 -46.88
N LEU A 6 31.49 12.30 -45.86
CA LEU A 6 30.26 13.10 -45.73
C LEU A 6 30.23 14.34 -46.67
N PRO A 7 29.05 14.98 -46.85
CA PRO A 7 28.78 16.32 -46.26
C PRO A 7 27.32 16.46 -45.73
N THR A 8 27.02 17.01 -44.54
CA THR A 8 26.89 18.40 -44.02
C THR A 8 25.75 19.31 -44.55
N ALA A 9 25.00 19.85 -43.56
CA ALA A 9 24.42 21.22 -43.40
C ALA A 9 23.08 21.57 -44.12
N GLU A 10 22.04 21.94 -43.35
CA GLU A 10 21.45 23.31 -43.17
C GLU A 10 20.58 23.79 -44.36
N ALA A 11 19.47 24.52 -44.27
CA ALA A 11 18.65 25.12 -43.21
C ALA A 11 17.34 25.69 -43.83
N ALA A 12 16.35 25.97 -42.97
CA ALA A 12 15.43 27.13 -43.00
C ALA A 12 14.22 27.27 -43.97
N ARG A 13 13.10 27.63 -43.31
CA ARG A 13 12.11 28.69 -43.60
C ARG A 13 10.80 28.39 -44.36
N ALA A 14 9.74 28.34 -43.55
CA ALA A 14 8.56 29.25 -43.51
C ALA A 14 7.82 29.65 -44.81
N ALA A 15 6.50 29.38 -44.83
CA ALA A 15 5.51 30.28 -45.43
C ALA A 15 4.12 30.13 -44.78
N ARG A 16 3.56 31.27 -44.36
CA ARG A 16 2.17 31.50 -43.93
C ARG A 16 1.27 31.73 -45.16
N LEU A 17 -0.02 31.36 -45.09
CA LEU A 17 -1.15 31.96 -45.84
C LEU A 17 -2.45 31.57 -45.11
N ARG A 18 -3.08 32.47 -44.34
CA ARG A 18 -4.23 33.35 -44.63
C ARG A 18 -5.63 32.67 -44.67
N VAL A 19 -6.49 33.23 -43.81
CA VAL A 19 -7.95 33.04 -43.58
C VAL A 19 -8.76 33.84 -44.63
N PRO A 20 -10.06 33.55 -44.86
CA PRO A 20 -11.15 34.38 -44.32
C PRO A 20 -12.38 33.56 -43.82
N HIS A 21 -12.93 33.82 -42.61
CA HIS A 21 -14.18 34.55 -42.28
C HIS A 21 -15.34 34.43 -43.30
N SER A 22 -16.58 34.08 -42.93
CA SER A 22 -17.53 34.95 -42.18
C SER A 22 -18.87 34.29 -41.76
N PHE A 23 -19.38 34.67 -40.57
CA PHE A 23 -20.77 35.00 -40.14
C PHE A 23 -21.96 34.03 -40.42
N SER A 24 -22.73 33.49 -39.46
CA SER A 24 -23.57 34.02 -38.34
C SER A 24 -25.07 33.80 -38.62
N ARG A 25 -25.82 33.20 -37.67
CA ARG A 25 -27.15 33.65 -37.16
C ARG A 25 -27.77 32.63 -36.18
N GLU A 26 -28.06 33.10 -34.97
CA GLU A 26 -29.05 32.52 -34.04
C GLU A 26 -30.50 32.74 -34.56
N PRO A 27 -31.47 31.99 -34.01
CA PRO A 27 -32.49 32.67 -33.20
C PRO A 27 -32.92 31.96 -31.91
N LYS A 28 -33.53 32.77 -31.03
CA LYS A 28 -34.06 32.56 -29.67
C LYS A 28 -35.41 31.77 -29.62
N PRO A 29 -35.96 31.46 -28.42
CA PRO A 29 -36.59 30.17 -28.10
C PRO A 29 -38.13 30.17 -28.15
N SER A 30 -38.72 28.97 -28.15
CA SER A 30 -40.14 28.74 -27.85
C SER A 30 -40.32 27.72 -26.73
N ARG A 31 -41.31 28.00 -25.86
CA ARG A 31 -41.77 27.20 -24.73
C ARG A 31 -42.56 25.97 -25.20
N GLY A 32 -42.45 24.87 -24.47
CA GLY A 32 -43.35 23.72 -24.54
C GLY A 32 -43.06 22.74 -23.41
N GLU A 33 -44.00 22.63 -22.48
CA GLU A 33 -44.02 21.67 -21.37
C GLU A 33 -44.50 20.29 -21.84
N HIS A 34 -43.83 19.20 -21.44
CA HIS A 34 -44.40 17.99 -20.79
C HIS A 34 -43.33 16.88 -20.61
N PRO A 35 -43.52 15.93 -19.66
CA PRO A 35 -42.43 15.30 -18.93
C PRO A 35 -42.04 13.93 -19.51
N GLY A 36 -40.73 13.72 -19.64
CA GLY A 36 -40.14 12.45 -20.07
C GLY A 36 -39.09 11.98 -19.07
N CYS A 37 -39.34 10.82 -18.51
CA CYS A 37 -38.46 10.01 -17.67
C CYS A 37 -37.08 9.80 -18.32
N GLY A 38 -36.01 9.84 -17.52
CA GLY A 38 -34.67 9.42 -17.94
C GLY A 38 -33.56 10.38 -17.51
N ARG A 39 -33.02 10.20 -16.30
CA ARG A 39 -31.69 10.73 -15.95
C ARG A 39 -30.70 9.58 -15.90
N SER A 40 -29.95 9.43 -16.99
CA SER A 40 -28.64 8.81 -17.01
C SER A 40 -27.67 9.69 -16.22
N HIS A 41 -27.21 9.21 -15.06
CA HIS A 41 -26.08 9.82 -14.37
C HIS A 41 -24.80 9.42 -15.09
N GLY A 42 -24.24 10.38 -15.85
CA GLY A 42 -22.96 10.22 -16.52
C GLY A 42 -21.81 10.07 -15.52
N PHE A 43 -20.98 9.05 -15.74
CA PHE A 43 -19.78 8.67 -14.98
C PHE A 43 -18.60 9.66 -15.10
N ALA A 44 -18.72 10.72 -15.91
CA ALA A 44 -17.62 11.61 -16.27
C ALA A 44 -17.16 12.65 -15.21
N PRO A 45 -17.97 13.16 -14.26
CA PRO A 45 -17.50 14.19 -13.31
C PRO A 45 -16.69 13.65 -12.13
N GLN A 46 -16.61 12.33 -11.93
CA GLN A 46 -16.04 11.72 -10.72
C GLN A 46 -14.53 11.47 -10.81
N ILE A 47 -13.99 11.30 -12.02
CA ILE A 47 -12.54 11.08 -12.25
C ILE A 47 -11.73 12.37 -12.04
N ALA A 48 -12.31 13.53 -12.32
CA ALA A 48 -11.66 14.84 -12.14
C ALA A 48 -11.44 15.24 -10.66
N ARG A 49 -12.14 14.60 -9.70
CA ARG A 49 -11.92 14.84 -8.27
C ARG A 49 -10.66 14.15 -7.72
N PHE A 50 -10.12 13.13 -8.39
CA PHE A 50 -8.93 12.41 -7.94
C PHE A 50 -7.61 13.06 -8.36
N ALA A 51 -7.54 13.68 -9.55
CA ALA A 51 -6.40 14.54 -9.90
C ALA A 51 -6.24 15.72 -8.92
N HIS A 52 -7.34 16.12 -8.27
CA HIS A 52 -7.33 17.10 -7.18
C HIS A 52 -7.03 16.51 -5.81
N PHE A 53 -7.25 15.22 -5.53
CA PHE A 53 -6.89 14.59 -4.25
C PHE A 53 -5.37 14.44 -4.10
N ALA A 54 -4.66 14.22 -5.21
CA ALA A 54 -3.20 14.34 -5.30
C ALA A 54 -2.66 15.74 -4.99
N VAL A 55 -3.51 16.78 -4.96
CA VAL A 55 -3.11 18.19 -4.78
C VAL A 55 -3.87 18.92 -3.65
N ALA A 56 -4.95 18.36 -3.09
CA ALA A 56 -5.88 19.07 -2.21
C ALA A 56 -6.47 18.21 -1.06
N GLY A 57 -5.64 17.43 -0.37
CA GLY A 57 -6.00 16.65 0.83
C GLY A 57 -6.52 17.47 2.04
N GLY A 58 -6.67 18.80 1.93
CA GLY A 58 -6.86 19.69 3.09
C GLY A 58 -8.28 19.79 3.68
N VAL A 59 -9.34 19.30 3.00
CA VAL A 59 -10.73 19.56 3.45
C VAL A 59 -11.37 18.37 4.17
N ALA A 60 -11.11 17.14 3.72
CA ALA A 60 -11.59 15.92 4.41
C ALA A 60 -10.90 15.70 5.77
N GLN A 61 -9.62 16.11 5.90
CA GLN A 61 -8.87 16.09 7.16
C GLN A 61 -9.51 16.93 8.28
N LYS A 62 -10.29 17.98 7.97
CA LYS A 62 -10.81 18.91 9.00
C LYS A 62 -11.83 18.29 9.95
N ALA A 63 -12.54 17.25 9.54
CA ALA A 63 -13.46 16.51 10.42
C ALA A 63 -12.71 15.49 11.29
N LEU A 64 -11.63 14.88 10.77
CA LEU A 64 -10.73 13.98 11.50
C LEU A 64 -9.99 14.71 12.64
N ARG A 65 -9.66 16.00 12.43
CA ARG A 65 -8.94 16.90 13.37
C ARG A 65 -9.55 17.03 14.79
N ARG A 66 -10.83 16.71 15.00
CA ARG A 66 -11.49 16.88 16.32
C ARG A 66 -11.61 15.60 17.13
N ARG A 67 -11.46 14.40 16.54
CA ARG A 67 -11.63 13.11 17.25
C ARG A 67 -10.33 12.38 17.61
N CYS A 68 -9.21 12.64 16.92
CA CYS A 68 -7.88 12.09 17.27
C CYS A 68 -7.28 12.62 18.59
N ARG A 69 -8.03 13.39 19.38
CA ARG A 69 -7.60 13.93 20.68
C ARG A 69 -7.75 12.94 21.86
N ARG A 70 -8.21 11.71 21.62
CA ARG A 70 -8.06 10.63 22.60
C ARG A 70 -6.60 10.17 22.57
N ARG A 71 -5.81 10.63 23.56
CA ARG A 71 -4.42 10.21 23.81
C ARG A 71 -4.29 8.70 23.60
N ASN A 72 -3.57 8.30 22.56
CA ASN A 72 -3.11 6.93 22.39
C ASN A 72 -2.17 6.63 23.58
N LYS A 73 -2.67 5.89 24.58
CA LYS A 73 -1.86 5.45 25.73
C LYS A 73 -0.73 4.47 25.31
N SER A 74 -0.70 4.05 24.04
CA SER A 74 0.29 3.15 23.44
C SER A 74 1.65 3.80 23.11
N LEU A 75 1.77 5.13 23.16
CA LEU A 75 3.04 5.82 22.84
C LEU A 75 4.19 5.56 23.82
N LYS A 76 3.94 4.88 24.95
CA LYS A 76 4.98 4.55 25.94
C LYS A 76 6.03 3.54 25.44
N TYR A 77 5.79 2.86 24.32
CA TYR A 77 6.59 1.73 23.86
C TYR A 77 7.48 2.02 22.65
N PHE A 78 7.42 3.22 22.08
CA PHE A 78 8.17 3.58 20.88
C PHE A 78 9.38 4.44 21.24
N GLU A 79 10.56 3.99 20.82
CA GLU A 79 11.82 4.64 21.17
C GLU A 79 12.02 5.91 20.36
N GLY A 80 11.87 7.09 20.98
CA GLY A 80 12.17 8.38 20.35
C GLY A 80 11.16 8.85 19.28
N PHE A 81 10.22 8.00 18.86
CA PHE A 81 9.09 8.37 18.02
C PHE A 81 8.21 9.44 18.69
N PRO A 82 7.67 10.43 17.96
CA PRO A 82 7.93 10.76 16.55
C PRO A 82 9.03 11.82 16.36
N HIS A 83 9.88 12.04 17.36
CA HIS A 83 10.85 13.14 17.39
C HIS A 83 12.20 12.78 16.76
N THR A 84 12.60 11.51 16.86
CA THR A 84 13.78 10.94 16.19
C THR A 84 13.35 9.81 15.28
N LEU A 85 14.23 9.40 14.36
CA LEU A 85 13.98 8.25 13.50
C LEU A 85 13.80 6.97 14.34
N ASP A 86 12.64 6.35 14.19
CA ASP A 86 12.29 5.06 14.76
C ASP A 86 11.59 4.19 13.73
N TYR A 87 12.34 3.26 13.15
CA TYR A 87 11.85 2.20 12.29
C TYR A 87 12.24 0.84 12.86
N GLY A 88 11.59 -0.21 12.39
CA GLY A 88 11.93 -1.58 12.74
C GLY A 88 10.71 -2.43 13.06
N LEU A 89 10.97 -3.66 13.46
CA LEU A 89 9.94 -4.63 13.78
C LEU A 89 9.50 -4.51 15.23
N TYR A 90 8.21 -4.42 15.48
CA TYR A 90 7.62 -4.41 16.82
C TYR A 90 6.66 -5.57 16.97
N PHE A 91 6.82 -6.37 18.02
CA PHE A 91 5.92 -7.47 18.35
C PHE A 91 4.90 -7.05 19.40
N PHE A 92 3.67 -7.54 19.24
CA PHE A 92 2.53 -7.15 20.05
C PHE A 92 2.04 -8.30 20.92
N GLY A 93 1.77 -7.99 22.18
CA GLY A 93 1.03 -8.82 23.11
C GLY A 93 -0.43 -8.37 23.24
N PRO A 94 -1.15 -8.89 24.25
CA PRO A 94 -2.50 -8.47 24.56
C PRO A 94 -2.61 -6.98 24.89
N ASP A 95 -3.80 -6.42 24.69
CA ASP A 95 -4.18 -5.05 25.06
C ASP A 95 -3.30 -3.96 24.42
N GLY A 96 -2.79 -4.23 23.20
CA GLY A 96 -1.92 -3.31 22.47
C GLY A 96 -0.53 -3.09 23.09
N ALA A 97 -0.10 -3.90 24.05
CA ALA A 97 1.28 -3.86 24.54
C ALA A 97 2.24 -4.29 23.42
N CYS A 98 3.37 -3.61 23.27
CA CYS A 98 4.35 -3.97 22.24
C CYS A 98 5.78 -3.69 22.68
N GLN A 99 6.73 -4.33 21.98
CA GLN A 99 8.16 -4.11 22.17
C GLN A 99 8.90 -4.21 20.85
N LYS A 100 9.82 -3.27 20.60
CA LYS A 100 10.75 -3.33 19.48
C LYS A 100 11.57 -4.61 19.53
N TYR A 101 11.67 -5.29 18.41
CA TYR A 101 12.55 -6.43 18.25
C TYR A 101 13.99 -5.95 18.06
N VAL A 102 14.89 -6.49 18.87
CA VAL A 102 16.33 -6.26 18.76
C VAL A 102 17.00 -7.63 18.78
N ALA A 103 17.73 -7.94 17.71
CA ALA A 103 18.39 -9.22 17.54
C ALA A 103 19.29 -9.56 18.74
N GLY A 104 19.17 -10.77 19.26
CA GLY A 104 19.91 -11.24 20.44
C GLY A 104 19.38 -10.73 21.79
N GLN A 105 18.33 -9.90 21.81
CA GLN A 105 17.64 -9.50 23.04
C GLN A 105 16.32 -10.27 23.20
N ALA A 106 15.98 -10.63 24.43
CA ALA A 106 14.69 -11.26 24.73
C ALA A 106 13.54 -10.29 24.42
N ASN A 107 12.53 -10.79 23.70
CA ASN A 107 11.30 -10.06 23.43
C ASN A 107 10.11 -10.91 23.92
N PRO A 108 9.33 -10.44 24.92
CA PRO A 108 8.25 -11.21 25.54
C PRO A 108 7.08 -11.51 24.58
N TYR A 109 7.04 -10.83 23.42
CA TYR A 109 5.98 -10.96 22.43
C TYR A 109 6.44 -11.69 21.14
N CYS A 110 7.71 -12.12 21.08
CA CYS A 110 8.25 -12.91 19.98
C CYS A 110 8.82 -14.23 20.50
N LEU A 111 8.05 -15.30 20.42
CA LEU A 111 8.47 -16.63 20.85
C LEU A 111 8.92 -17.47 19.65
N GLU A 112 10.10 -18.06 19.73
CA GLU A 112 10.77 -18.74 18.59
C GLU A 112 9.98 -19.93 18.02
N HIS A 113 9.18 -20.60 18.84
CA HIS A 113 8.41 -21.80 18.46
C HIS A 113 7.03 -21.48 17.87
N ARG A 114 6.69 -20.19 17.72
CA ARG A 114 5.40 -19.74 17.19
C ARG A 114 5.50 -19.36 15.72
N LYS A 115 4.41 -19.61 14.99
CA LYS A 115 4.21 -19.02 13.65
C LYS A 115 4.17 -17.51 13.79
N THR A 116 4.51 -16.77 12.75
CA THR A 116 4.69 -15.32 12.88
C THR A 116 4.06 -14.56 11.73
N LEU A 117 3.15 -13.65 12.06
CA LEU A 117 2.59 -12.68 11.13
C LEU A 117 3.37 -11.37 11.26
N ILE A 118 3.95 -10.90 10.16
CA ILE A 118 4.51 -9.55 10.06
C ILE A 118 3.61 -8.73 9.13
N TYR A 119 2.98 -7.71 9.68
CA TYR A 119 2.18 -6.74 8.95
C TYR A 119 3.02 -5.50 8.60
N VAL A 120 2.79 -4.95 7.42
CA VAL A 120 3.47 -3.76 6.90
C VAL A 120 2.43 -2.81 6.31
N HIS A 121 2.32 -1.63 6.90
CA HIS A 121 1.40 -0.58 6.48
C HIS A 121 1.87 0.11 5.19
N GLY A 122 1.00 0.96 4.64
CA GLY A 122 1.23 1.69 3.40
C GLY A 122 1.77 3.11 3.57
N TRP A 123 1.29 3.98 2.69
CA TRP A 123 1.59 5.41 2.65
C TRP A 123 0.89 6.16 3.80
N GLU A 124 1.64 6.93 4.59
CA GLU A 124 1.17 7.55 5.84
C GLU A 124 1.22 9.09 5.79
N ALA A 125 0.66 9.69 4.74
CA ALA A 125 0.76 11.13 4.53
C ALA A 125 0.18 11.96 5.68
N ASP A 126 1.01 12.87 6.23
CA ASP A 126 0.71 13.84 7.29
C ASP A 126 0.30 13.20 8.64
N ARG A 127 0.79 11.99 8.92
CA ARG A 127 0.42 11.21 10.11
C ARG A 127 1.42 11.39 11.25
N ILE A 128 2.69 11.61 10.94
CA ILE A 128 3.76 11.75 11.94
C ILE A 128 3.62 13.05 12.74
N GLU A 129 3.17 14.14 12.13
CA GLU A 129 2.86 15.40 12.84
C GLU A 129 1.75 15.25 13.89
N HIS A 130 0.99 14.16 13.82
CA HIS A 130 -0.06 13.81 14.77
C HIS A 130 0.32 12.68 15.72
N SER A 131 1.60 12.27 15.73
CA SER A 131 2.10 11.13 16.51
C SER A 131 1.28 9.86 16.26
N PHE A 132 0.77 9.72 15.03
CA PHE A 132 0.00 8.56 14.63
C PHE A 132 0.93 7.44 14.18
N ARG A 133 0.61 6.23 14.63
CA ARG A 133 1.26 4.99 14.23
C ARG A 133 0.20 3.89 14.25
N GLU A 134 0.10 3.11 13.18
CA GLU A 134 -0.89 2.03 13.09
C GLU A 134 -0.71 1.01 14.22
N THR A 135 -1.82 0.47 14.71
CA THR A 135 -1.86 -0.55 15.77
C THR A 135 -2.78 -1.71 15.38
N PHE A 136 -2.85 -2.78 16.17
CA PHE A 136 -3.88 -3.81 15.97
C PHE A 136 -5.27 -3.41 16.47
N HIS A 137 -5.40 -2.26 17.15
CA HIS A 137 -6.70 -1.72 17.55
C HIS A 137 -7.31 -0.87 16.43
N TRP A 138 -8.11 -1.48 15.56
CA TRP A 138 -8.37 -0.90 14.24
C TRP A 138 -9.17 0.42 14.24
N SER A 139 -10.07 0.62 15.21
CA SER A 139 -10.76 1.91 15.41
C SER A 139 -9.81 3.07 15.73
N SER A 140 -8.58 2.79 16.16
CA SER A 140 -7.53 3.82 16.31
C SER A 140 -6.89 4.20 14.98
N ASN A 141 -6.87 3.27 14.01
CA ASN A 141 -6.31 3.49 12.67
C ASN A 141 -7.35 4.16 11.76
N GLU A 142 -8.58 3.63 11.77
CA GLU A 142 -9.71 4.10 10.98
C GLU A 142 -10.93 4.33 11.89
N PRO A 143 -11.10 5.54 12.47
CA PRO A 143 -12.12 5.81 13.49
C PRO A 143 -13.54 5.98 12.93
N ARG A 144 -13.74 6.03 11.60
CA ARG A 144 -15.06 6.17 10.98
C ARG A 144 -15.76 4.81 10.90
N PHE A 145 -15.03 3.77 10.49
CA PHE A 145 -15.59 2.47 10.11
C PHE A 145 -14.78 1.26 10.61
N GLY A 146 -13.61 1.48 11.22
CA GLY A 146 -12.76 0.42 11.75
C GLY A 146 -13.39 -0.25 12.96
N LEU A 147 -13.13 -1.55 13.11
CA LEU A 147 -13.62 -2.32 14.25
C LEU A 147 -13.02 -1.80 15.57
N ASP A 148 -13.87 -1.57 16.55
CA ASP A 148 -13.46 -1.20 17.91
C ASP A 148 -13.03 -2.44 18.71
N LEU A 149 -12.02 -3.16 18.21
CA LEU A 149 -11.32 -4.20 18.96
C LEU A 149 -9.83 -4.25 18.64
N ASP A 150 -9.09 -4.81 19.60
CA ASP A 150 -7.74 -5.32 19.36
C ASP A 150 -7.78 -6.60 18.52
N LEU A 151 -7.15 -6.56 17.36
CA LEU A 151 -7.10 -7.66 16.38
C LEU A 151 -5.90 -8.59 16.59
N ALA A 152 -4.98 -8.31 17.52
CA ALA A 152 -3.88 -9.20 17.86
C ALA A 152 -4.31 -10.49 18.62
N PRO A 153 -5.18 -10.43 19.65
CA PRO A 153 -5.51 -11.59 20.49
C PRO A 153 -5.95 -12.86 19.71
N PRO A 154 -6.82 -12.78 18.68
CA PRO A 154 -7.23 -13.98 17.94
C PRO A 154 -6.09 -14.75 17.25
N TRP A 155 -5.00 -14.05 16.92
CA TRP A 155 -3.78 -14.63 16.36
C TRP A 155 -2.90 -15.21 17.47
N LEU A 156 -2.71 -14.47 18.56
CA LEU A 156 -1.97 -14.90 19.74
C LEU A 156 -2.56 -16.20 20.32
N ASP A 157 -3.88 -16.28 20.43
CA ASP A 157 -4.63 -17.46 20.91
C ASP A 157 -4.44 -18.69 20.00
N ARG A 158 -4.09 -18.48 18.74
CA ARG A 158 -3.77 -19.53 17.76
C ARG A 158 -2.28 -19.82 17.66
N ASN A 159 -1.51 -19.43 18.68
CA ASN A 159 -0.07 -19.67 18.78
C ASN A 159 0.74 -18.98 17.66
N TRP A 160 0.32 -17.78 17.26
CA TRP A 160 1.11 -16.88 16.42
C TRP A 160 1.81 -15.80 17.27
N ASN A 161 2.98 -15.35 16.83
CA ASN A 161 3.47 -14.00 17.11
C ASN A 161 2.84 -13.05 16.08
N VAL A 162 2.56 -11.83 16.48
CA VAL A 162 2.08 -10.77 15.57
C VAL A 162 2.96 -9.55 15.73
N GLY A 163 3.44 -9.04 14.60
CA GLY A 163 4.31 -7.87 14.59
C GLY A 163 3.97 -6.92 13.46
N ILE A 164 4.37 -5.66 13.65
CA ILE A 164 4.29 -4.60 12.65
C ILE A 164 5.70 -4.14 12.35
N PHE A 165 6.08 -4.10 11.08
CA PHE A 165 7.28 -3.39 10.66
C PHE A 165 6.92 -1.92 10.40
N TYR A 166 7.43 -1.04 11.25
CA TYR A 166 7.24 0.39 11.09
C TYR A 166 8.28 0.98 10.16
N TRP A 167 7.78 1.65 9.13
CA TRP A 167 8.51 2.52 8.22
C TRP A 167 7.74 3.83 8.00
N ASP A 168 6.77 4.13 8.87
CA ASP A 168 5.85 5.26 8.86
C ASP A 168 6.54 6.62 8.72
N GLN A 169 7.64 6.85 9.43
CA GLN A 169 8.39 8.10 9.26
C GLN A 169 9.03 8.23 7.86
N PHE A 170 9.36 7.11 7.20
CA PHE A 170 9.81 7.12 5.82
C PHE A 170 8.66 7.21 4.83
N SER A 171 7.50 6.60 5.13
CA SER A 171 6.34 6.59 4.25
C SER A 171 5.44 7.82 4.39
N ASP A 172 5.63 8.67 5.41
CA ASP A 172 4.98 9.97 5.51
C ASP A 172 5.63 11.00 4.56
N GLU A 173 5.29 10.87 3.28
CA GLU A 173 5.63 11.80 2.21
C GLU A 173 4.37 12.50 1.69
N PRO A 174 4.42 13.80 1.33
CA PRO A 174 3.30 14.49 0.68
C PRO A 174 2.93 13.89 -0.67
N TRP A 175 3.89 13.21 -1.31
CA TRP A 175 3.73 12.63 -2.63
C TRP A 175 3.95 11.12 -2.58
N LEU A 176 2.94 10.34 -2.98
CA LEU A 176 2.97 8.88 -2.88
C LEU A 176 4.18 8.25 -3.59
N PRO A 177 4.54 8.64 -4.83
CA PRO A 177 5.75 8.14 -5.49
C PRO A 177 7.05 8.38 -4.73
N ASP A 178 7.15 9.45 -3.92
CA ASP A 178 8.35 9.69 -3.11
C ASP A 178 8.47 8.64 -1.98
N ALA A 179 7.35 8.16 -1.42
CA ALA A 179 7.32 7.05 -0.47
C ALA A 179 7.58 5.71 -1.16
N GLU A 180 6.97 5.47 -2.32
CA GLU A 180 7.17 4.23 -3.08
C GLU A 180 8.63 4.07 -3.53
N ALA A 181 9.29 5.15 -3.98
CA ALA A 181 10.70 5.13 -4.38
C ALA A 181 11.63 4.58 -3.27
N LYS A 182 11.32 4.87 -2.00
CA LYS A 182 12.11 4.40 -0.85
C LYS A 182 12.02 2.89 -0.62
N ILE A 183 10.99 2.22 -1.15
CA ILE A 183 10.92 0.75 -1.12
C ILE A 183 12.07 0.16 -1.93
N TRP A 184 12.41 0.79 -3.05
CA TRP A 184 13.28 0.24 -4.07
C TRP A 184 14.71 0.79 -4.02
N ASN A 185 14.86 2.08 -3.71
CA ASN A 185 16.14 2.76 -3.82
C ASN A 185 16.30 3.83 -2.73
N ALA A 186 17.22 3.59 -1.80
CA ALA A 186 17.52 4.53 -0.71
C ALA A 186 18.15 5.85 -1.17
N GLN A 187 18.63 5.92 -2.41
CA GLN A 187 19.18 7.10 -3.07
C GLN A 187 18.24 7.64 -4.16
N GLY A 188 16.97 7.23 -4.17
CA GLY A 188 15.94 7.77 -5.06
C GLY A 188 15.68 9.28 -4.84
N PRO A 189 14.65 9.85 -5.50
CA PRO A 189 14.42 11.30 -5.57
C PRO A 189 14.42 12.05 -4.23
N ARG A 190 13.95 11.40 -3.16
CA ARG A 190 13.95 11.94 -1.79
C ARG A 190 14.90 11.23 -0.82
N SER A 191 15.67 10.28 -1.33
CA SER A 191 16.47 9.36 -0.52
C SER A 191 15.67 8.77 0.65
N MET A 192 16.32 8.32 1.72
CA MET A 192 15.64 7.87 2.94
C MET A 192 15.32 9.01 3.93
N ARG A 193 15.01 10.23 3.47
CA ARG A 193 14.55 11.29 4.40
C ARG A 193 13.32 10.82 5.17
N TYR A 194 13.07 11.37 6.35
CA TYR A 194 11.94 10.96 7.18
C TYR A 194 11.28 12.16 7.84
N ARG A 195 9.97 12.06 8.09
CA ARG A 195 9.22 13.10 8.78
C ARG A 195 9.35 12.95 10.30
N VAL A 196 9.35 14.08 10.99
CA VAL A 196 9.28 14.15 12.47
C VAL A 196 8.06 14.92 12.94
N ALA A 197 7.82 14.89 14.25
CA ALA A 197 6.65 15.49 14.91
C ALA A 197 6.38 16.97 14.56
N SER A 198 7.40 17.75 14.19
CA SER A 198 7.24 19.15 13.77
C SER A 198 6.61 19.31 12.39
N GLY A 199 6.48 18.23 11.63
CA GLY A 199 6.12 18.23 10.21
C GLY A 199 7.32 18.34 9.28
N ASP A 200 8.52 18.66 9.79
CA ASP A 200 9.74 18.80 9.01
C ASP A 200 10.31 17.46 8.55
N PHE A 201 11.11 17.52 7.49
CA PHE A 201 11.90 16.40 6.99
C PHE A 201 13.33 16.44 7.53
N GLN A 202 13.80 15.31 8.04
CA GLN A 202 15.19 15.09 8.41
C GLN A 202 15.88 14.12 7.46
N ALA A 203 17.18 14.34 7.23
CA ALA A 203 18.01 13.38 6.51
C ALA A 203 18.25 12.14 7.38
N SER A 204 18.20 10.95 6.77
CA SER A 204 18.54 9.70 7.44
C SER A 204 19.99 9.30 7.16
N SER A 205 20.65 8.69 8.14
CA SER A 205 21.93 8.01 7.96
C SER A 205 21.79 6.57 7.47
N VAL A 206 20.56 6.08 7.34
CA VAL A 206 20.26 4.73 6.86
C VAL A 206 20.64 4.60 5.38
N ARG A 207 21.39 3.55 5.05
CA ARG A 207 21.93 3.34 3.70
C ARG A 207 21.06 2.44 2.81
N GLY A 208 20.23 1.60 3.40
CA GLY A 208 19.39 0.64 2.69
C GLY A 208 17.96 1.15 2.45
N SER A 209 17.33 0.67 1.39
CA SER A 209 15.93 0.95 1.07
C SER A 209 15.00 0.29 2.10
N ALA A 210 13.73 0.69 2.16
CA ALA A 210 12.78 0.12 3.12
C ALA A 210 12.66 -1.41 2.97
N SER A 211 12.77 -1.95 1.74
CA SER A 211 12.77 -3.40 1.51
C SER A 211 14.01 -4.09 2.06
N GLU A 212 15.19 -3.47 1.94
CA GLU A 212 16.44 -3.98 2.52
C GLU A 212 16.43 -3.91 4.05
N LEU A 213 15.79 -2.89 4.64
CA LEU A 213 15.63 -2.77 6.09
C LEU A 213 14.71 -3.85 6.63
N LEU A 214 13.56 -4.08 5.98
CA LEU A 214 12.66 -5.17 6.37
C LEU A 214 13.34 -6.53 6.17
N ALA A 215 14.03 -6.76 5.04
CA ALA A 215 14.77 -7.99 4.81
C ALA A 215 15.83 -8.25 5.90
N ALA A 216 16.56 -7.23 6.34
CA ALA A 216 17.51 -7.35 7.43
C ALA A 216 16.84 -7.72 8.76
N GLN A 217 15.66 -7.16 9.07
CA GLN A 217 14.89 -7.54 10.25
C GLN A 217 14.40 -8.98 10.18
N LEU A 218 13.89 -9.42 9.02
CA LEU A 218 13.44 -10.79 8.81
C LEU A 218 14.59 -11.81 8.95
N LEU A 219 15.78 -11.51 8.43
CA LEU A 219 16.98 -12.35 8.58
C LEU A 219 17.46 -12.45 10.04
N SER A 220 17.11 -11.47 10.87
CA SER A 220 17.51 -11.43 12.27
C SER A 220 16.54 -12.15 13.21
N LEU A 221 15.41 -12.64 12.69
CA LEU A 221 14.50 -13.49 13.44
C LEU A 221 15.12 -14.88 13.66
N PRO A 222 14.75 -15.59 14.74
CA PRO A 222 15.15 -16.96 14.98
C PRO A 222 14.93 -17.86 13.77
N GLU A 223 15.90 -18.73 13.49
CA GLU A 223 15.81 -19.68 12.38
C GLU A 223 14.67 -20.67 12.57
N GLY A 224 14.07 -21.12 11.47
CA GLY A 224 13.00 -22.11 11.49
C GLY A 224 11.60 -21.55 11.78
N MET A 225 11.46 -20.26 12.08
CA MET A 225 10.15 -19.63 12.24
C MET A 225 9.34 -19.67 10.93
N GLU A 226 8.10 -20.15 11.01
CA GLU A 226 7.14 -20.05 9.90
C GLU A 226 6.64 -18.61 9.81
N LEU A 227 6.98 -17.92 8.72
CA LEU A 227 6.64 -16.53 8.48
C LEU A 227 5.46 -16.39 7.52
N ARG A 228 4.55 -15.50 7.88
CA ARG A 228 3.53 -14.92 7.00
C ARG A 228 3.75 -13.42 6.94
N LEU A 229 3.88 -12.87 5.75
CA LEU A 229 3.93 -11.42 5.55
C LEU A 229 2.55 -10.93 5.10
N ALA A 230 2.15 -9.75 5.55
CA ALA A 230 0.95 -9.08 5.09
C ALA A 230 1.30 -7.61 4.79
N GLY A 231 1.08 -7.16 3.56
CA GLY A 231 1.37 -5.79 3.14
C GLY A 231 0.09 -5.07 2.75
N HIS A 232 -0.18 -3.90 3.31
CA HIS A 232 -1.31 -3.05 2.90
C HIS A 232 -0.86 -1.92 1.98
N SER A 233 -1.57 -1.69 0.86
CA SER A 233 -1.24 -0.60 -0.06
C SER A 233 0.22 -0.67 -0.52
N LEU A 234 1.04 0.38 -0.32
CA LEU A 234 2.49 0.37 -0.56
C LEU A 234 3.26 -0.68 0.29
N GLY A 235 2.68 -1.14 1.38
CA GLY A 235 3.19 -2.29 2.13
C GLY A 235 3.22 -3.58 1.29
N SER A 236 2.35 -3.71 0.27
CA SER A 236 2.33 -4.88 -0.64
C SER A 236 3.61 -5.02 -1.48
N PRO A 237 4.02 -4.01 -2.30
CA PRO A 237 5.33 -4.06 -2.96
C PRO A 237 6.47 -4.22 -1.97
N LEU A 238 6.38 -3.59 -0.79
CA LEU A 238 7.42 -3.66 0.23
C LEU A 238 7.63 -5.09 0.76
N VAL A 239 6.58 -5.83 1.11
CA VAL A 239 6.74 -7.22 1.59
C VAL A 239 7.23 -8.16 0.49
N ILE A 240 6.83 -7.95 -0.76
CA ILE A 240 7.33 -8.72 -1.91
C ILE A 240 8.83 -8.48 -2.09
N ALA A 241 9.22 -7.20 -2.15
CA ALA A 241 10.61 -6.80 -2.35
C ALA A 241 11.51 -7.31 -1.21
N ALA A 242 11.07 -7.16 0.03
CA ALA A 242 11.82 -7.60 1.21
C ALA A 242 11.96 -9.12 1.30
N ALA A 243 10.91 -9.88 0.97
CA ALA A 243 10.96 -11.34 0.97
C ALA A 243 11.97 -11.86 -0.07
N GLU A 244 11.99 -11.29 -1.26
CA GLU A 244 12.92 -11.69 -2.31
C GLU A 244 14.36 -11.24 -1.99
N GLU A 245 14.54 -10.05 -1.41
CA GLU A 245 15.83 -9.55 -0.92
C GLU A 245 16.40 -10.44 0.20
N MET A 246 15.55 -10.90 1.12
CA MET A 246 15.91 -11.86 2.17
C MET A 246 16.44 -13.16 1.54
N LEU A 247 15.73 -13.73 0.57
CA LEU A 247 16.13 -14.97 -0.11
C LEU A 247 17.38 -14.80 -0.99
N LYS A 248 17.62 -13.62 -1.56
CA LYS A 248 18.88 -13.31 -2.26
C LYS A 248 20.07 -13.35 -1.32
N ARG A 249 19.93 -12.76 -0.13
CA ARG A 249 21.00 -12.70 0.89
C ARG A 249 21.23 -14.05 1.57
N ARG A 250 20.15 -14.80 1.80
CA ARG A 250 20.17 -16.07 2.52
C ARG A 250 19.17 -17.07 1.91
N PRO A 251 19.51 -17.75 0.80
CA PRO A 251 18.60 -18.64 0.09
C PRO A 251 18.01 -19.78 0.94
N GLU A 252 18.71 -20.18 2.00
CA GLU A 252 18.33 -21.21 2.97
C GLU A 252 17.41 -20.69 4.09
N ALA A 253 17.25 -19.37 4.26
CA ALA A 253 16.37 -18.74 5.26
C ALA A 253 14.88 -18.86 4.90
N PHE A 254 14.44 -20.06 4.53
CA PHE A 254 13.13 -20.32 3.98
C PHE A 254 12.08 -20.50 5.09
N GLY A 255 11.71 -19.39 5.73
CA GLY A 255 10.60 -19.32 6.68
C GLY A 255 9.28 -18.84 6.07
N ILE A 256 9.35 -18.03 5.01
CA ILE A 256 8.17 -17.39 4.41
C ILE A 256 7.33 -18.42 3.65
N ARG A 257 6.11 -18.66 4.14
CA ARG A 257 5.17 -19.58 3.49
C ARG A 257 4.05 -18.86 2.76
N ARG A 258 3.68 -17.66 3.23
CA ARG A 258 2.57 -16.90 2.64
C ARG A 258 2.83 -15.40 2.63
N ILE A 259 2.35 -14.74 1.59
CA ILE A 259 2.29 -13.29 1.47
C ILE A 259 0.84 -12.88 1.18
N ALA A 260 0.25 -12.11 2.08
CA ALA A 260 -1.06 -11.50 1.90
C ALA A 260 -0.91 -10.05 1.39
N LEU A 261 -1.56 -9.75 0.28
CA LEU A 261 -1.59 -8.45 -0.38
C LEU A 261 -2.95 -7.81 -0.08
N LEU A 262 -2.96 -6.77 0.75
CA LEU A 262 -4.17 -6.16 1.30
C LEU A 262 -4.41 -4.81 0.61
N ASP A 263 -5.45 -4.71 -0.21
CA ASP A 263 -5.66 -3.61 -1.16
C ASP A 263 -4.31 -3.15 -1.77
N PRO A 264 -3.60 -4.06 -2.48
CA PRO A 264 -2.26 -3.76 -2.97
C PRO A 264 -2.26 -2.56 -3.92
N TYR A 265 -1.20 -1.76 -3.85
CA TYR A 265 -1.07 -0.57 -4.67
C TYR A 265 0.34 -0.46 -5.26
N TRP A 266 0.39 -0.27 -6.58
CA TRP A 266 1.57 0.17 -7.31
C TRP A 266 1.21 1.44 -8.05
N SER A 267 2.06 2.46 -7.92
CA SER A 267 1.81 3.68 -8.66
C SER A 267 1.99 3.43 -10.16
N ARG A 268 1.13 4.04 -10.97
CA ARG A 268 1.29 3.95 -12.43
C ARG A 268 2.48 4.79 -12.86
N GLN A 269 3.31 4.25 -13.76
CA GLN A 269 4.34 5.04 -14.42
C GLN A 269 3.67 6.08 -15.33
N MET A 270 4.03 7.34 -15.12
CA MET A 270 3.59 8.48 -15.92
C MET A 270 4.82 9.34 -16.22
N PRO A 271 5.35 9.38 -17.46
CA PRO A 271 6.65 9.99 -17.75
C PRO A 271 6.89 11.41 -17.21
N LEU A 272 5.82 12.20 -17.03
CA LEU A 272 5.91 13.57 -16.52
C LEU A 272 5.59 13.73 -15.03
N LEU A 273 4.80 12.81 -14.43
CA LEU A 273 4.30 12.95 -13.06
C LEU A 273 4.92 11.94 -12.09
N ASN A 274 5.33 10.80 -12.63
CA ASN A 274 5.91 9.68 -11.92
C ASN A 274 6.74 8.83 -12.90
N PRO A 275 7.95 9.29 -13.29
CA PRO A 275 8.77 8.60 -14.27
C PRO A 275 9.32 7.25 -13.77
N GLN A 276 9.36 7.06 -12.44
CA GLN A 276 9.96 5.89 -11.78
C GLN A 276 11.42 5.65 -12.18
N ASP A 277 12.19 6.71 -12.41
CA ASP A 277 13.59 6.68 -12.83
C ASP A 277 14.55 6.08 -11.77
N TYR A 278 14.07 5.92 -10.53
CA TYR A 278 14.73 5.17 -9.47
C TYR A 278 14.80 3.65 -9.70
N LEU A 279 14.06 3.13 -10.69
CA LEU A 279 14.17 1.77 -11.23
C LEU A 279 14.54 1.85 -12.71
N PRO A 280 15.82 1.73 -13.08
CA PRO A 280 16.21 1.80 -14.48
C PRO A 280 15.57 0.61 -15.23
N LEU A 281 14.79 0.91 -16.26
CA LEU A 281 14.19 -0.03 -17.22
C LEU A 281 12.93 -0.77 -16.76
N LYS A 282 12.39 -0.50 -15.56
CA LYS A 282 11.18 -1.18 -15.08
C LYS A 282 10.26 -0.25 -14.29
N THR A 283 8.97 -0.56 -14.31
CA THR A 283 8.03 0.01 -13.34
C THR A 283 8.12 -0.72 -12.00
N THR A 284 7.59 -0.10 -10.94
CA THR A 284 7.46 -0.73 -9.61
C THR A 284 6.57 -1.98 -9.66
N ALA A 285 5.56 -1.99 -10.53
CA ALA A 285 4.70 -3.14 -10.78
C ALA A 285 5.47 -4.29 -11.46
N GLU A 286 6.22 -4.01 -12.53
CA GLU A 286 7.02 -5.01 -13.24
C GLU A 286 8.09 -5.63 -12.33
N GLU A 287 8.81 -4.81 -11.56
CA GLU A 287 9.81 -5.29 -10.61
C GLU A 287 9.18 -6.12 -9.49
N SER A 288 8.00 -5.72 -8.98
CA SER A 288 7.25 -6.51 -7.99
C SER A 288 6.80 -7.85 -8.55
N LEU A 289 6.30 -7.87 -9.79
CA LEU A 289 5.84 -9.08 -10.45
C LEU A 289 6.98 -10.08 -10.64
N GLU A 290 8.15 -9.63 -11.12
CA GLU A 290 9.30 -10.51 -11.27
C GLU A 290 9.72 -11.13 -9.94
N ARG A 291 9.75 -10.33 -8.86
CA ARG A 291 10.08 -10.82 -7.51
C ARG A 291 9.02 -11.78 -6.98
N ALA A 292 7.74 -11.48 -7.19
CA ALA A 292 6.64 -12.35 -6.79
C ALA A 292 6.69 -13.71 -7.51
N GLN A 293 7.05 -13.73 -8.80
CA GLN A 293 7.24 -14.98 -9.54
C GLN A 293 8.38 -15.82 -8.95
N LYS A 294 9.54 -15.22 -8.66
CA LYS A 294 10.66 -15.91 -7.99
C LYS A 294 10.25 -16.49 -6.63
N LEU A 295 9.43 -15.78 -5.86
CA LEU A 295 8.90 -16.26 -4.59
C LEU A 295 7.92 -17.43 -4.80
N ALA A 296 7.04 -17.34 -5.80
CA ALA A 296 6.10 -18.40 -6.14
C ALA A 296 6.82 -19.69 -6.61
N ASP A 297 7.90 -19.56 -7.37
CA ASP A 297 8.75 -20.70 -7.78
C ASP A 297 9.39 -21.40 -6.57
N ARG A 298 9.52 -20.68 -5.45
CA ARG A 298 9.95 -21.20 -4.14
C ARG A 298 8.78 -21.66 -3.27
N GLN A 299 7.59 -21.83 -3.83
CA GLN A 299 6.37 -22.29 -3.15
C GLN A 299 5.81 -21.32 -2.09
N VAL A 300 6.13 -20.03 -2.19
CA VAL A 300 5.42 -19.00 -1.42
C VAL A 300 4.02 -18.84 -2.00
N LEU A 301 3.00 -18.96 -1.15
CA LEU A 301 1.60 -18.77 -1.57
C LEU A 301 1.21 -17.30 -1.45
N PHE A 302 0.49 -16.79 -2.44
CA PHE A 302 -0.06 -15.43 -2.41
C PHE A 302 -1.55 -15.46 -2.08
N GLU A 303 -2.00 -14.47 -1.30
CA GLU A 303 -3.41 -14.21 -1.01
C GLU A 303 -3.68 -12.73 -1.29
N ILE A 304 -4.74 -12.41 -2.01
CA ILE A 304 -5.10 -11.04 -2.39
C ILE A 304 -6.43 -10.69 -1.74
N TYR A 305 -6.49 -9.55 -1.06
CA TYR A 305 -7.67 -9.08 -0.35
C TYR A 305 -8.02 -7.69 -0.84
N TYR A 306 -9.24 -7.52 -1.34
CA TYR A 306 -9.75 -6.23 -1.81
C TYR A 306 -10.88 -5.71 -0.93
N SER A 307 -10.82 -4.46 -0.51
CA SER A 307 -11.96 -3.69 0.01
C SER A 307 -12.23 -2.42 -0.79
N CYS A 308 -11.23 -1.88 -1.52
CA CYS A 308 -11.39 -0.70 -2.36
C CYS A 308 -10.86 -0.90 -3.80
N PRO A 309 -11.51 -1.74 -4.63
CA PRO A 309 -11.10 -1.95 -6.03
C PRO A 309 -10.98 -0.66 -6.86
N VAL A 310 -11.78 0.36 -6.53
CA VAL A 310 -11.75 1.65 -7.25
C VAL A 310 -10.38 2.31 -7.13
N LEU A 311 -9.72 2.22 -5.98
CA LEU A 311 -8.42 2.86 -5.77
C LEU A 311 -7.26 2.02 -6.34
N THR A 312 -7.39 0.70 -6.27
CA THR A 312 -6.29 -0.25 -6.54
C THR A 312 -6.32 -0.86 -7.94
N GLN A 313 -7.48 -0.89 -8.60
CA GLN A 313 -7.64 -1.51 -9.92
C GLN A 313 -7.94 -0.53 -11.04
N LEU A 314 -8.31 0.73 -10.75
CA LEU A 314 -8.53 1.72 -11.79
C LEU A 314 -7.19 2.05 -12.47
N PRO A 315 -7.02 1.79 -13.78
CA PRO A 315 -5.72 1.94 -14.45
C PRO A 315 -5.21 3.38 -14.48
N LEU A 316 -6.06 4.38 -14.25
CA LEU A 316 -5.62 5.76 -14.15
C LEU A 316 -4.89 6.05 -12.83
N LEU A 317 -5.17 5.27 -11.79
CA LEU A 317 -4.68 5.49 -10.42
C LEU A 317 -3.58 4.50 -10.03
N ALA A 318 -3.71 3.24 -10.45
CA ALA A 318 -2.82 2.16 -10.03
C ALA A 318 -2.45 1.23 -11.19
N ASP A 319 -1.34 0.54 -11.04
CA ASP A 319 -0.92 -0.57 -11.92
C ASP A 319 -1.19 -1.92 -11.23
N ASP A 320 -2.34 -2.51 -11.52
CA ASP A 320 -2.78 -3.79 -10.96
C ASP A 320 -2.20 -5.02 -11.69
N SER A 321 -1.27 -4.82 -12.64
CA SER A 321 -0.70 -5.92 -13.43
C SER A 321 -0.09 -7.06 -12.60
N PRO A 322 0.55 -6.84 -11.42
CA PRO A 322 1.10 -7.94 -10.63
C PRO A 322 0.01 -8.87 -10.08
N VAL A 323 -1.11 -8.30 -9.62
CA VAL A 323 -2.26 -9.07 -9.12
C VAL A 323 -2.93 -9.83 -10.26
N GLN A 324 -3.19 -9.18 -11.39
CA GLN A 324 -3.80 -9.84 -12.55
C GLN A 324 -2.97 -11.04 -13.03
N HIS A 325 -1.64 -10.92 -13.02
CA HIS A 325 -0.75 -12.02 -13.36
C HIS A 325 -0.79 -13.14 -12.32
N LEU A 326 -0.70 -12.83 -11.02
CA LEU A 326 -0.74 -13.83 -9.95
C LEU A 326 -2.05 -14.63 -9.96
N LEU A 327 -3.17 -13.97 -10.25
CA LEU A 327 -4.48 -14.63 -10.37
C LEU A 327 -4.60 -15.48 -11.64
N SER A 328 -4.22 -14.94 -12.80
CA SER A 328 -4.31 -15.67 -14.06
C SER A 328 -3.36 -16.88 -14.13
N SER A 329 -2.24 -16.80 -13.41
CA SER A 329 -1.26 -17.89 -13.25
C SER A 329 -1.61 -18.88 -12.11
N GLN A 330 -2.75 -18.71 -11.43
CA GLN A 330 -3.17 -19.55 -10.29
C GLN A 330 -2.15 -19.60 -9.13
N LEU A 331 -1.37 -18.53 -8.97
CA LEU A 331 -0.38 -18.37 -7.90
C LEU A 331 -0.96 -17.68 -6.66
N ALA A 332 -2.15 -17.09 -6.80
CA ALA A 332 -2.87 -16.43 -5.71
C ALA A 332 -4.34 -16.83 -5.63
N VAL A 333 -4.90 -16.71 -4.44
CA VAL A 333 -6.35 -16.68 -4.20
C VAL A 333 -6.81 -15.25 -3.94
N MET A 334 -8.05 -14.92 -4.30
CA MET A 334 -8.62 -13.58 -4.10
C MET A 334 -9.82 -13.62 -3.16
N VAL A 335 -9.88 -12.65 -2.26
CA VAL A 335 -11.03 -12.34 -1.41
C VAL A 335 -11.44 -10.89 -1.65
N CYS A 336 -12.71 -10.65 -1.95
CA CYS A 336 -13.27 -9.30 -2.05
C CYS A 336 -14.23 -9.08 -0.89
N TYR A 337 -13.93 -8.10 -0.07
CA TYR A 337 -14.80 -7.61 0.99
C TYR A 337 -15.87 -6.68 0.44
N ASP A 338 -17.05 -6.73 1.05
CA ASP A 338 -18.08 -5.73 0.83
C ASP A 338 -17.83 -4.55 1.77
N ALA A 339 -17.31 -3.45 1.22
CA ALA A 339 -17.06 -2.20 1.93
C ALA A 339 -18.11 -1.12 1.60
N SER A 340 -19.27 -1.51 1.06
CA SER A 340 -20.32 -0.56 0.64
C SER A 340 -20.88 0.30 1.79
N PHE A 341 -20.74 -0.15 3.03
CA PHE A 341 -21.10 0.62 4.23
C PHE A 341 -20.21 1.86 4.45
N ALA A 342 -19.03 1.92 3.82
CA ALA A 342 -18.19 3.12 3.77
C ALA A 342 -18.52 4.02 2.54
N GLU A 343 -19.62 3.75 1.84
CA GLU A 343 -20.20 4.56 0.76
C GLU A 343 -19.22 5.00 -0.34
N LEU A 344 -18.84 6.28 -0.37
CA LEU A 344 -17.90 6.89 -1.32
C LEU A 344 -16.57 7.30 -0.66
N ASP A 345 -16.37 6.94 0.61
CA ASP A 345 -15.13 7.22 1.34
C ASP A 345 -14.09 6.17 0.95
N LEU A 346 -13.41 6.41 -0.18
CA LEU A 346 -12.42 5.46 -0.72
C LEU A 346 -11.23 5.26 0.21
N GLU A 347 -10.85 6.27 1.01
CA GLU A 347 -9.78 6.11 2.01
C GLU A 347 -10.22 5.13 3.09
N ALA A 348 -11.43 5.31 3.64
CA ALA A 348 -11.97 4.37 4.62
C ALA A 348 -12.11 2.96 4.04
N GLN A 349 -12.64 2.82 2.81
CA GLN A 349 -12.73 1.52 2.14
C GLN A 349 -11.35 0.87 2.02
N HIS A 350 -10.34 1.64 1.60
CA HIS A 350 -8.97 1.15 1.44
C HIS A 350 -8.35 0.69 2.76
N LEU A 351 -8.67 1.37 3.87
CA LEU A 351 -8.19 1.02 5.21
C LEU A 351 -8.93 -0.18 5.85
N LEU A 352 -9.99 -0.71 5.22
CA LEU A 352 -10.73 -1.86 5.75
C LEU A 352 -10.07 -3.20 5.41
N ALA A 353 -9.28 -3.31 4.35
CA ALA A 353 -8.64 -4.57 3.95
C ALA A 353 -7.83 -5.20 5.10
N PRO A 354 -6.90 -4.48 5.74
CA PRO A 354 -6.19 -4.99 6.91
C PRO A 354 -7.09 -5.24 8.13
N CYS A 355 -8.10 -4.39 8.39
CA CYS A 355 -9.09 -4.64 9.44
C CYS A 355 -9.74 -6.02 9.30
N LEU A 356 -10.29 -6.28 8.11
CA LEU A 356 -11.07 -7.48 7.82
C LEU A 356 -10.18 -8.72 7.68
N TYR A 357 -8.96 -8.54 7.13
CA TYR A 357 -7.96 -9.60 7.08
C TYR A 357 -7.56 -10.07 8.48
N LEU A 358 -7.19 -9.15 9.36
CA LEU A 358 -6.77 -9.48 10.71
C LEU A 358 -7.95 -10.04 11.53
N HIS A 359 -9.15 -9.50 11.32
CA HIS A 359 -10.39 -9.99 11.94
C HIS A 359 -10.75 -11.41 11.49
N SER A 360 -10.42 -11.79 10.25
CA SER A 360 -10.75 -13.12 9.69
C SER A 360 -10.22 -14.27 10.55
N MET A 361 -9.11 -14.04 11.27
CA MET A 361 -8.53 -15.04 12.15
C MET A 361 -9.48 -15.43 13.28
N ARG A 362 -10.48 -14.61 13.66
CA ARG A 362 -11.45 -15.00 14.71
C ARG A 362 -12.28 -16.22 14.35
N PHE A 363 -12.54 -16.43 13.06
CA PHE A 363 -13.41 -17.50 12.61
C PHE A 363 -12.65 -18.83 12.51
N ALA A 364 -13.37 -19.93 12.63
CA ALA A 364 -12.79 -21.23 12.31
C ALA A 364 -12.41 -21.22 10.82
N ALA A 365 -11.27 -21.84 10.48
CA ALA A 365 -10.93 -22.03 9.08
C ALA A 365 -12.04 -22.87 8.43
N GLY A 366 -12.86 -22.26 7.58
CA GLY A 366 -13.67 -23.01 6.63
C GLY A 366 -12.75 -23.80 5.68
N PRO A 367 -13.30 -24.72 4.87
CA PRO A 367 -12.52 -25.36 3.82
C PRO A 367 -11.90 -24.25 2.94
N VAL A 368 -10.58 -24.11 2.99
CA VAL A 368 -9.85 -23.15 2.16
C VAL A 368 -9.95 -23.66 0.72
N PRO A 369 -10.55 -22.90 -0.21
CA PRO A 369 -10.54 -23.28 -1.62
C PRO A 369 -9.09 -23.45 -2.07
N SER A 370 -8.78 -24.61 -2.65
CA SER A 370 -7.45 -24.85 -3.22
C SER A 370 -7.20 -23.83 -4.33
N ALA A 371 -5.99 -23.27 -4.41
CA ALA A 371 -5.57 -22.42 -5.52
C ALA A 371 -5.70 -23.12 -6.90
N ARG A 372 -5.79 -24.46 -6.92
CA ARG A 372 -6.05 -25.26 -8.14
C ARG A 372 -7.53 -25.32 -8.55
N SER A 373 -8.44 -24.85 -7.71
CA SER A 373 -9.88 -24.74 -8.02
C SER A 373 -10.25 -23.26 -8.02
N SER A 374 -10.19 -22.65 -9.20
CA SER A 374 -10.42 -21.23 -9.43
C SER A 374 -11.77 -20.73 -8.92
N THR A 375 -11.79 -19.46 -8.51
CA THR A 375 -12.96 -18.60 -8.26
C THR A 375 -13.94 -19.05 -7.18
N ALA A 376 -13.52 -19.02 -5.92
CA ALA A 376 -14.45 -18.87 -4.81
C ALA A 376 -14.69 -17.38 -4.52
N GLN A 377 -15.77 -16.80 -5.05
CA GLN A 377 -16.34 -15.59 -4.46
C GLN A 377 -16.89 -15.97 -3.07
N LEU A 378 -16.06 -15.84 -2.04
CA LEU A 378 -16.55 -15.86 -0.67
C LEU A 378 -17.28 -14.54 -0.43
N ARG A 379 -18.58 -14.51 -0.73
CA ARG A 379 -19.50 -13.55 -0.11
C ARG A 379 -19.51 -13.86 1.38
N SER A 380 -18.63 -13.22 2.16
CA SER A 380 -18.70 -13.33 3.60
C SER A 380 -20.06 -12.79 4.06
N SER A 381 -20.84 -13.62 4.74
CA SER A 381 -22.09 -13.22 5.41
C SER A 381 -21.89 -12.22 6.56
N LEU A 382 -20.68 -11.67 6.71
CA LEU A 382 -20.33 -10.60 7.65
C LEU A 382 -21.15 -9.32 7.45
N GLY A 383 -21.78 -9.14 6.28
CA GLY A 383 -22.69 -8.02 6.00
C GLY A 383 -24.06 -8.08 6.69
N ARG A 384 -24.33 -9.04 7.60
CA ARG A 384 -25.57 -9.07 8.42
C ARG A 384 -25.36 -8.66 9.87
N CYS A 385 -24.16 -8.26 10.26
CA CYS A 385 -23.87 -7.65 11.55
C CYS A 385 -23.29 -6.24 11.34
N PHE A 386 -23.95 -5.43 10.53
CA PHE A 386 -23.77 -3.99 10.46
C PHE A 386 -25.15 -3.33 10.27
#